data_AF-A0A7X7RTT6-F1
#
_entry.id   AF-A0A7X7RTT6-F1
#
_cell.length_a   1.000
_cell.length_b   1.000
_cell.length_c   1.000
_cell.angle_alpha   90.00
_cell.angle_beta   90.00
_cell.angle_gamma   90.00
#
_symmetry.space_group_name_H-M   'P 1'
#
loop_
_entity.id
_entity.type
_entity.pdbx_description
1 polymer ?
#
loop_
_entity_poly.entity_id
_entity_poly.type
_entity_poly.pdbx_seq_one_letter_code
_entity_poly.pdbx_strand_id
1 'polypeptide(L)'
;REGSVDESWRSTVLAACHENNLVAVKRLANDARVEVRYATALRGLLEVRGGRGAIEACRQLVEPLGCVDGLDVLAQTYDIIDQLGASDHVTVDFSVMSAFDYYTGLVFEAYAPGLGVPLGSGGRYDRMLESYGTSAPAAGFAFGLERVMHALLEQEVDVDALAGSSVIDEVILDKADPIAAFRRAAELRCQGKPAVLATAREEY
;
A
#
# COMPACT_ATOMS: atom_id res chain seq x y z
N ARG A 1 -18.56 -32.54 18.92
CA ARG A 1 -19.01 -31.13 19.10
C ARG A 1 -17.73 -30.31 19.17
N GLU A 2 -17.15 -30.00 18.01
CA GLU A 2 -15.79 -29.49 17.87
C GLU A 2 -15.81 -28.03 17.42
N GLY A 3 -15.09 -27.18 18.17
CA GLY A 3 -14.24 -26.11 17.64
C GLY A 3 -14.83 -25.03 16.73
N SER A 4 -15.96 -24.40 17.05
CA SER A 4 -16.29 -23.12 16.39
C SER A 4 -15.73 -21.96 17.23
N VAL A 5 -14.76 -21.23 16.67
CA VAL A 5 -14.43 -19.87 17.12
C VAL A 5 -15.67 -19.00 17.04
N ASP A 6 -15.93 -18.19 18.06
CA ASP A 6 -17.07 -17.28 18.12
C ASP A 6 -16.73 -15.89 17.56
N GLU A 7 -17.74 -15.05 17.40
CA GLU A 7 -17.57 -13.67 16.92
C GLU A 7 -16.63 -12.87 17.82
N SER A 8 -16.64 -13.14 19.13
CA SER A 8 -15.75 -12.50 20.10
C SER A 8 -14.28 -12.80 19.83
N TRP A 9 -13.94 -14.05 19.50
CA TRP A 9 -12.58 -14.43 19.09
C TRP A 9 -12.17 -13.72 17.80
N ARG A 10 -13.06 -13.67 16.80
CA ARG A 10 -12.80 -12.96 15.54
C ARG A 10 -12.49 -11.49 15.77
N SER A 11 -13.33 -10.79 16.55
CA SER A 11 -13.10 -9.38 16.90
C SER A 11 -11.77 -9.18 17.63
N THR A 12 -11.38 -10.13 18.50
CA THR A 12 -10.12 -10.06 19.25
C THR A 12 -8.90 -10.23 18.34
N VAL A 13 -8.96 -11.13 17.36
CA VAL A 13 -7.90 -11.29 16.36
C VAL A 13 -7.78 -10.02 15.51
N LEU A 14 -8.90 -9.49 15.01
CA LEU A 14 -8.91 -8.26 14.20
C LEU A 14 -8.37 -7.05 14.98
N ALA A 15 -8.72 -6.91 16.26
CA ALA A 15 -8.15 -5.86 17.11
C ALA A 15 -6.62 -6.01 17.26
N ALA A 16 -6.14 -7.23 17.52
CA ALA A 16 -4.70 -7.49 17.62
C ALA A 16 -3.97 -7.21 16.29
N CYS A 17 -4.62 -7.47 15.16
CA CYS A 17 -4.15 -7.13 13.83
C CYS A 17 -4.02 -5.61 13.65
N HIS A 18 -5.07 -4.83 13.96
CA HIS A 18 -5.06 -3.37 13.81
C HIS A 18 -4.05 -2.68 14.74
N GLU A 19 -3.78 -3.26 15.90
CA GLU A 19 -2.75 -2.78 16.83
C GLU A 19 -1.32 -3.20 16.45
N ASN A 20 -1.13 -3.87 15.31
CA ASN A 20 0.13 -4.50 14.91
C ASN A 20 0.72 -5.41 16.02
N ASN A 21 -0.14 -6.04 16.82
CA ASN A 21 0.26 -6.89 17.94
C ASN A 21 0.48 -8.34 17.46
N LEU A 22 1.57 -8.54 16.72
CA LEU A 22 1.90 -9.82 16.09
C LEU A 22 2.03 -10.98 17.12
N VAL A 23 2.46 -10.66 18.35
CA VAL A 23 2.56 -11.63 19.45
C VAL A 23 1.18 -12.10 19.87
N ALA A 24 0.22 -11.19 20.02
CA ALA A 24 -1.16 -11.55 20.34
C ALA A 24 -1.81 -12.37 19.23
N VAL A 25 -1.60 -12.00 17.95
CA VAL A 25 -2.10 -12.78 16.80
C VAL A 25 -1.53 -14.20 16.82
N LYS A 26 -0.21 -14.36 17.01
CA LYS A 26 0.43 -15.68 17.11
C LYS A 26 -0.13 -16.52 18.27
N ARG A 27 -0.38 -15.89 19.42
CA ARG A 27 -0.99 -16.55 20.59
C ARG A 27 -2.42 -17.02 20.28
N LEU A 28 -3.23 -16.15 19.70
CA LEU A 28 -4.64 -16.45 19.35
C LEU A 28 -4.75 -17.54 18.27
N ALA A 29 -3.82 -17.57 17.33
CA ALA A 29 -3.72 -18.63 16.32
C ALA A 29 -3.40 -20.01 16.92
N ASN A 30 -2.85 -20.08 18.14
CA ASN A 30 -2.55 -21.34 18.84
C ASN A 30 -3.69 -21.81 19.77
N ASP A 31 -4.83 -21.13 19.79
CA ASP A 31 -6.00 -21.55 20.56
C ASP A 31 -6.51 -22.91 20.05
N ALA A 32 -6.73 -23.86 20.97
CA ALA A 32 -7.13 -25.23 20.65
C ALA A 32 -8.48 -25.32 19.92
N ARG A 33 -9.30 -24.26 19.96
CA ARG A 33 -10.58 -24.17 19.26
C ARG A 33 -10.43 -23.81 17.79
N VAL A 34 -9.27 -23.31 17.38
CA VAL A 34 -9.00 -22.84 16.01
C VAL A 34 -8.59 -24.03 15.15
N GLU A 35 -9.27 -24.22 14.01
CA GLU A 35 -8.86 -25.26 13.07
C GLU A 35 -7.43 -25.02 12.55
N VAL A 36 -6.68 -26.11 12.34
CA VAL A 36 -5.26 -26.07 11.94
C VAL A 36 -5.01 -25.24 10.68
N ARG A 37 -5.95 -25.24 9.73
CA ARG A 37 -5.86 -24.43 8.49
C ARG A 37 -5.88 -22.93 8.77
N TYR A 38 -6.74 -22.45 9.67
CA TYR A 38 -6.81 -21.03 10.05
C TYR A 38 -5.58 -20.63 10.86
N ALA A 39 -5.17 -21.48 11.80
CA ALA A 39 -3.96 -21.26 12.60
C ALA A 39 -2.70 -21.14 11.71
N THR A 40 -2.59 -22.00 10.70
CA THR A 40 -1.48 -21.98 9.73
C THR A 40 -1.50 -20.72 8.88
N ALA A 41 -2.65 -20.33 8.33
CA ALA A 41 -2.76 -19.11 7.54
C ALA A 41 -2.45 -17.85 8.36
N LEU A 42 -3.01 -17.73 9.58
CA LEU A 42 -2.76 -16.59 10.46
C LEU A 42 -1.28 -16.45 10.79
N ARG A 43 -0.58 -17.54 11.12
CA ARG A 43 0.87 -17.48 11.38
C ARG A 43 1.67 -17.21 10.11
N GLY A 44 1.28 -17.81 9.00
CA GLY A 44 1.96 -17.67 7.72
C GLY A 44 1.91 -16.24 7.19
N LEU A 45 0.74 -15.60 7.21
CA LEU A 45 0.54 -14.23 6.72
C LEU A 45 1.50 -13.23 7.38
N LEU A 46 1.79 -13.38 8.67
CA LEU A 46 2.70 -12.50 9.40
C LEU A 46 4.15 -12.55 8.92
N GLU A 47 4.52 -13.59 8.16
CA GLU A 47 5.86 -13.79 7.64
C GLU A 47 5.93 -13.47 6.13
N VAL A 48 4.79 -13.22 5.47
CA VAL A 48 4.74 -12.96 4.03
C VAL A 48 5.00 -11.49 3.75
N ARG A 49 6.21 -11.22 3.27
CA ARG A 49 6.65 -9.90 2.80
C ARG A 49 7.65 -10.01 1.65
N GLY A 50 7.69 -9.04 0.76
CA GLY A 50 8.63 -8.99 -0.36
C GLY A 50 8.03 -8.37 -1.62
N GLY A 51 8.52 -8.78 -2.79
CA GLY A 51 7.99 -8.32 -4.08
C GLY A 51 6.83 -9.16 -4.61
N ARG A 52 6.74 -9.32 -5.94
CA ARG A 52 5.67 -10.07 -6.62
C ARG A 52 5.41 -11.47 -6.06
N GLY A 53 6.46 -12.17 -5.61
CA GLY A 53 6.39 -13.52 -5.05
C GLY A 53 5.66 -13.60 -3.71
N ALA A 54 5.62 -12.51 -2.92
CA ALA A 54 4.88 -12.46 -1.66
C ALA A 54 3.37 -12.63 -1.89
N ILE A 55 2.84 -12.08 -2.98
CA ILE A 55 1.42 -12.21 -3.36
C ILE A 55 1.08 -13.68 -3.65
N GLU A 56 1.99 -14.41 -4.29
CA GLU A 56 1.80 -15.83 -4.59
C GLU A 56 1.93 -16.70 -3.33
N ALA A 57 2.89 -16.40 -2.45
CA ALA A 57 3.00 -17.07 -1.16
C ALA A 57 1.73 -16.86 -0.30
N CYS A 58 1.16 -15.64 -0.31
CA CYS A 58 -0.11 -15.37 0.33
C CYS A 58 -1.24 -16.20 -0.28
N ARG A 59 -1.36 -16.25 -1.62
CA ARG A 59 -2.37 -17.06 -2.32
C ARG A 59 -2.37 -18.52 -1.86
N GLN A 60 -1.20 -19.15 -1.81
CA GLN A 60 -1.07 -20.55 -1.38
C GLN A 60 -1.53 -20.77 0.06
N LEU A 61 -1.35 -19.79 0.95
CA LEU A 61 -1.79 -19.88 2.34
C LEU A 61 -3.32 -19.76 2.48
N VAL A 62 -3.96 -18.92 1.66
CA VAL A 62 -5.36 -18.53 1.83
C VAL A 62 -6.32 -19.24 0.86
N GLU A 63 -5.82 -19.84 -0.21
CA GLU A 63 -6.61 -20.62 -1.17
C GLU A 63 -7.37 -21.79 -0.52
N PRO A 64 -6.79 -22.59 0.40
CA PRO A 64 -7.53 -23.62 1.13
C PRO A 64 -8.67 -23.08 2.00
N LEU A 65 -8.67 -21.77 2.27
CA LEU A 65 -9.70 -21.06 3.04
C LEU A 65 -10.74 -20.40 2.13
N GLY A 66 -10.53 -20.38 0.81
CA GLY A 66 -11.34 -19.65 -0.15
C GLY A 66 -11.18 -18.12 -0.06
N CYS A 67 -10.09 -17.62 0.54
CA CYS A 67 -9.88 -16.18 0.78
C CYS A 67 -8.89 -15.57 -0.22
N VAL A 68 -9.12 -15.77 -1.53
CA VAL A 68 -8.22 -15.29 -2.60
C VAL A 68 -8.64 -13.95 -3.21
N ASP A 69 -9.75 -13.39 -2.74
CA ASP A 69 -10.33 -12.16 -3.25
C ASP A 69 -9.32 -11.00 -3.18
N GLY A 70 -9.22 -10.25 -4.28
CA GLY A 70 -8.35 -9.08 -4.39
C GLY A 70 -6.86 -9.38 -4.68
N LEU A 71 -6.39 -10.63 -4.55
CA LEU A 71 -4.98 -10.96 -4.83
C LEU A 71 -4.60 -10.77 -6.30
N ASP A 72 -5.52 -11.01 -7.24
CA ASP A 72 -5.30 -10.75 -8.66
C ASP A 72 -5.15 -9.25 -8.96
N VAL A 73 -5.96 -8.42 -8.30
CA VAL A 73 -5.89 -6.96 -8.44
C VAL A 73 -4.59 -6.43 -7.84
N LEU A 74 -4.19 -6.95 -6.68
CA LEU A 74 -2.90 -6.62 -6.05
C LEU A 74 -1.72 -7.03 -6.94
N ALA A 75 -1.78 -8.23 -7.55
CA ALA A 75 -0.79 -8.70 -8.52
C ALA A 75 -0.68 -7.77 -9.73
N GLN A 76 -1.80 -7.43 -10.37
CA GLN A 76 -1.83 -6.50 -11.49
C GLN A 76 -1.27 -5.12 -11.11
N THR A 77 -1.58 -4.63 -9.90
CA THR A 77 -1.05 -3.36 -9.39
C THR A 77 0.47 -3.43 -9.26
N TYR A 78 1.00 -4.52 -8.70
CA TYR A 78 2.45 -4.72 -8.60
C TYR A 78 3.11 -4.82 -9.98
N ASP A 79 2.50 -5.55 -10.91
CA ASP A 79 3.02 -5.70 -12.28
C ASP A 79 3.05 -4.35 -13.03
N ILE A 80 2.11 -3.43 -12.74
CA ILE A 80 2.15 -2.05 -13.24
C ILE A 80 3.33 -1.29 -12.59
N ILE A 81 3.51 -1.37 -11.28
CA ILE A 81 4.62 -0.71 -10.57
C ILE A 81 5.99 -1.19 -11.10
N ASP A 82 6.12 -2.48 -11.35
CA ASP A 82 7.32 -3.07 -11.94
C ASP A 82 7.54 -2.55 -13.37
N GLN A 83 6.48 -2.50 -14.17
CA GLN A 83 6.50 -1.83 -15.46
C GLN A 83 6.77 -0.32 -15.34
N LEU A 84 6.58 0.34 -14.20
CA LEU A 84 7.01 1.73 -14.04
C LEU A 84 8.49 1.86 -13.67
N GLY A 85 9.18 0.76 -13.38
CA GLY A 85 10.56 0.75 -12.89
C GLY A 85 10.68 1.18 -11.43
N ALA A 86 9.60 1.06 -10.66
CA ALA A 86 9.53 1.52 -9.27
C ALA A 86 9.41 0.37 -8.25
N SER A 87 9.50 -0.89 -8.69
CA SER A 87 9.35 -2.07 -7.83
C SER A 87 10.42 -2.17 -6.74
N ASP A 88 11.62 -1.64 -6.95
CA ASP A 88 12.70 -1.58 -5.95
C ASP A 88 12.35 -0.72 -4.73
N HIS A 89 11.36 0.17 -4.85
CA HIS A 89 10.87 1.02 -3.76
C HIS A 89 9.60 0.46 -3.09
N VAL A 90 9.11 -0.69 -3.51
CA VAL A 90 7.83 -1.26 -3.04
C VAL A 90 8.03 -2.65 -2.46
N THR A 91 7.63 -2.78 -1.20
CA THR A 91 7.51 -4.08 -0.52
C THR A 91 6.04 -4.35 -0.22
N VAL A 92 5.53 -5.47 -0.71
CA VAL A 92 4.24 -6.02 -0.31
C VAL A 92 4.43 -6.67 1.05
N ASP A 93 3.58 -6.32 2.02
CA ASP A 93 3.64 -6.84 3.38
C ASP A 93 2.24 -7.23 3.86
N PHE A 94 2.01 -8.53 4.06
CA PHE A 94 0.72 -9.05 4.57
C PHE A 94 0.67 -9.14 6.10
N SER A 95 1.74 -8.72 6.80
CA SER A 95 1.73 -8.52 8.25
C SER A 95 1.19 -7.13 8.63
N VAL A 96 1.25 -6.17 7.71
CA VAL A 96 0.67 -4.82 7.90
C VAL A 96 -0.83 -4.89 7.74
N MET A 97 -1.55 -4.55 8.80
CA MET A 97 -3.01 -4.51 8.82
C MET A 97 -3.44 -3.08 9.15
N SER A 98 -4.18 -2.46 8.23
CA SER A 98 -4.57 -1.06 8.36
C SER A 98 -5.36 -0.83 9.63
N ALA A 99 -5.02 0.20 10.39
CA ALA A 99 -5.77 0.62 11.58
C ALA A 99 -7.09 1.35 11.24
N PHE A 100 -7.41 1.50 9.94
CA PHE A 100 -8.54 2.31 9.49
C PHE A 100 -9.58 1.47 8.73
N ASP A 101 -10.75 1.31 9.36
CA ASP A 101 -11.88 0.52 8.82
C ASP A 101 -12.55 1.12 7.56
N TYR A 102 -12.13 2.31 7.12
CA TYR A 102 -12.71 2.97 5.93
C TYR A 102 -12.08 2.52 4.60
N TYR A 103 -10.93 1.84 4.63
CA TYR A 103 -10.30 1.33 3.41
C TYR A 103 -11.04 0.09 2.88
N THR A 104 -11.17 0.02 1.56
CA THR A 104 -11.93 -1.00 0.83
C THR A 104 -11.06 -1.86 -0.08
N GLY A 105 -9.74 -1.72 0.00
CA GLY A 105 -8.80 -2.42 -0.88
C GLY A 105 -7.35 -2.20 -0.48
N LEU A 106 -6.48 -1.98 -1.46
CA LEU A 106 -5.06 -1.75 -1.23
C LEU A 106 -4.84 -0.56 -0.29
N VAL A 107 -3.93 -0.77 0.67
CA VAL A 107 -3.39 0.25 1.57
C VAL A 107 -1.87 0.24 1.47
N PHE A 108 -1.25 1.37 1.76
CA PHE A 108 0.20 1.46 1.82
C PHE A 108 0.64 2.51 2.84
N GLU A 109 1.87 2.36 3.29
CA GLU A 109 2.60 3.33 4.11
C GLU A 109 3.94 3.63 3.44
N ALA A 110 4.37 4.88 3.51
CA ALA A 110 5.64 5.32 2.97
C ALA A 110 6.61 5.63 4.11
N TYR A 111 7.82 5.09 4.02
CA TYR A 111 8.87 5.23 5.02
C TYR A 111 10.10 5.90 4.40
N ALA A 112 10.89 6.58 5.21
CA ALA A 112 12.18 7.11 4.84
C ALA A 112 13.29 6.63 5.79
N PRO A 113 14.53 6.49 5.30
CA PRO A 113 15.68 6.22 6.15
C PRO A 113 15.78 7.24 7.30
N GLY A 114 16.21 6.77 8.47
CA GLY A 114 16.37 7.61 9.65
C GLY A 114 15.09 7.91 10.43
N LEU A 115 13.90 7.60 9.89
CA LEU A 115 12.63 7.81 10.57
C LEU A 115 11.96 6.50 10.96
N GLY A 116 11.73 6.29 12.26
CA GLY A 116 11.05 5.11 12.80
C GLY A 116 9.52 5.12 12.67
N VAL A 117 8.96 6.07 11.92
CA VAL A 117 7.51 6.24 11.71
C VAL A 117 7.21 6.52 10.24
N PRO A 118 6.00 6.20 9.73
CA PRO A 118 5.64 6.50 8.36
C PRO A 118 5.64 8.00 8.07
N LEU A 119 6.15 8.40 6.90
CA LEU A 119 6.00 9.75 6.35
C LEU A 119 4.55 10.05 5.99
N GLY A 120 3.84 9.03 5.51
CA GLY A 120 2.50 9.14 4.99
C GLY A 120 1.91 7.77 4.72
N SER A 121 0.62 7.76 4.45
CA SER A 121 -0.13 6.55 4.12
C SER A 121 -1.21 6.86 3.10
N GLY A 122 -1.72 5.81 2.47
CA GLY A 122 -2.77 5.92 1.48
C GLY A 122 -3.45 4.59 1.23
N GLY A 123 -4.45 4.64 0.36
CA GLY A 123 -5.18 3.44 -0.02
C GLY A 123 -6.47 3.74 -0.76
N ARG A 124 -7.22 2.67 -1.04
CA ARG A 124 -8.51 2.70 -1.72
C ARG A 124 -9.66 2.75 -0.72
N TYR A 125 -10.61 3.66 -0.89
CA TYR A 125 -11.71 3.95 0.04
C TYR A 125 -13.02 4.22 -0.70
N ASP A 126 -13.47 3.26 -1.50
CA ASP A 126 -14.62 3.39 -2.41
C ASP A 126 -15.95 3.72 -1.71
N ARG A 127 -16.07 3.40 -0.42
CA ARG A 127 -17.27 3.64 0.39
C ARG A 127 -17.33 5.01 1.04
N MET A 128 -16.24 5.80 0.97
CA MET A 128 -16.14 7.08 1.68
C MET A 128 -17.26 8.06 1.31
N LEU A 129 -17.69 8.07 0.05
CA LEU A 129 -18.71 9.00 -0.45
C LEU A 129 -20.14 8.53 -0.20
N GLU A 130 -20.35 7.28 0.24
CA GLU A 130 -21.70 6.71 0.40
C GLU A 130 -22.52 7.50 1.42
N SER A 131 -21.87 8.00 2.48
CA SER A 131 -22.47 8.87 3.49
C SER A 131 -22.92 10.23 2.93
N TYR A 132 -22.40 10.63 1.77
CA TYR A 132 -22.77 11.84 1.04
C TYR A 132 -23.76 11.58 -0.11
N GLY A 133 -24.30 10.36 -0.21
CA GLY A 133 -25.37 10.01 -1.16
C GLY A 133 -24.87 9.59 -2.55
N THR A 134 -23.58 9.34 -2.73
CA THR A 134 -23.02 8.83 -3.99
C THR A 134 -21.98 7.74 -3.72
N SER A 135 -21.87 6.77 -4.62
CA SER A 135 -20.80 5.78 -4.56
C SER A 135 -19.89 6.00 -5.77
N ALA A 136 -18.59 6.12 -5.53
CA ALA A 136 -17.59 6.24 -6.58
C ALA A 136 -16.26 5.63 -6.11
N PRO A 137 -15.54 4.92 -7.00
CA PRO A 137 -14.20 4.45 -6.68
C PRO A 137 -13.30 5.62 -6.26
N ALA A 138 -12.57 5.45 -5.17
CA ALA A 138 -11.74 6.50 -4.62
C ALA A 138 -10.43 5.93 -4.07
N ALA A 139 -9.33 6.60 -4.39
CA ALA A 139 -8.01 6.29 -3.85
C ALA A 139 -7.23 7.58 -3.65
N GLY A 140 -6.31 7.58 -2.69
CA GLY A 140 -5.55 8.76 -2.33
C GLY A 140 -4.53 8.47 -1.25
N PHE A 141 -3.77 9.49 -0.90
CA PHE A 141 -2.72 9.42 0.10
C PHE A 141 -2.54 10.77 0.78
N ALA A 142 -1.90 10.76 1.94
CA ALA A 142 -1.51 11.96 2.66
C ALA A 142 -0.11 11.78 3.24
N PHE A 143 0.66 12.87 3.23
CA PHE A 143 1.99 12.95 3.83
C PHE A 143 1.99 14.00 4.94
N GLY A 144 2.62 13.69 6.06
CA GLY A 144 2.87 14.66 7.12
C GLY A 144 4.04 15.57 6.73
N LEU A 145 3.76 16.83 6.40
CA LEU A 145 4.79 17.79 5.96
C LEU A 145 5.95 17.88 6.95
N GLU A 146 5.67 17.95 8.25
CA GLU A 146 6.70 17.99 9.31
C GLU A 146 7.61 16.75 9.29
N ARG A 147 7.05 15.56 9.03
CA ARG A 147 7.82 14.31 8.94
C ARG A 147 8.69 14.27 7.71
N VAL A 148 8.17 14.78 6.58
CA VAL A 148 8.95 14.91 5.34
C VAL A 148 10.11 15.87 5.56
N MET A 149 9.88 17.04 6.14
CA MET A 149 10.94 18.00 6.45
C MET A 149 11.99 17.39 7.39
N HIS A 150 11.57 16.69 8.44
CA HIS A 150 12.47 15.99 9.34
C HIS A 150 13.31 14.93 8.61
N ALA A 151 12.70 14.12 7.75
CA ALA A 151 13.42 13.10 7.00
C ALA A 151 14.42 13.68 5.99
N LEU A 152 14.13 14.86 5.41
CA LEU A 152 15.06 15.57 4.54
C LEU A 152 16.27 16.12 5.33
N LEU A 153 16.03 16.67 6.52
CA LEU A 153 17.10 17.16 7.41
C LEU A 153 18.01 16.03 7.88
N GLU A 154 17.46 14.90 8.31
CA GLU A 154 18.24 13.72 8.74
C GLU A 154 19.09 13.12 7.62
N GLN A 155 18.66 13.27 6.37
CA GLN A 155 19.38 12.81 5.18
C GLN A 155 20.32 13.88 4.61
N GLU A 156 20.47 15.03 5.28
CA GLU A 156 21.29 16.16 4.84
C GLU A 156 20.95 16.62 3.40
N VAL A 157 19.68 16.52 3.01
CA VAL A 157 19.23 16.93 1.68
C VAL A 157 19.17 18.45 1.61
N ASP A 158 19.87 19.03 0.63
CA ASP A 158 19.78 20.44 0.31
C ASP A 158 18.42 20.76 -0.34
N VAL A 159 17.51 21.28 0.48
CA VAL A 159 16.16 21.65 0.06
C VAL A 159 16.15 22.86 -0.88
N ASP A 160 17.13 23.75 -0.79
CA ASP A 160 17.23 24.91 -1.69
C ASP A 160 17.67 24.45 -3.09
N ALA A 161 18.50 23.41 -3.19
CA ALA A 161 18.81 22.77 -4.45
C ALA A 161 17.61 22.05 -5.10
N LEU A 162 16.60 21.67 -4.30
CA LEU A 162 15.34 21.07 -4.81
C LEU A 162 14.33 22.11 -5.30
N ALA A 163 14.53 23.40 -5.00
CA ALA A 163 13.72 24.49 -5.55
C ALA A 163 14.07 24.68 -7.05
N GLY A 164 13.62 23.74 -7.88
CA GLY A 164 13.73 23.82 -9.33
C GLY A 164 12.92 24.98 -9.90
N SER A 165 13.24 25.34 -11.14
CA SER A 165 12.46 26.32 -11.92
C SER A 165 10.98 25.92 -11.93
N SER A 166 10.09 26.85 -11.61
CA SER A 166 8.63 26.67 -11.70
C SER A 166 8.11 26.60 -13.15
N VAL A 167 9.01 26.63 -14.13
CA VAL A 167 8.69 26.44 -15.55
C VAL A 167 8.62 24.94 -15.84
N ILE A 168 7.44 24.46 -16.22
CA ILE A 168 7.26 23.09 -16.71
C ILE A 168 7.90 23.00 -18.10
N ASP A 169 8.97 22.21 -18.23
CA ASP A 169 9.68 22.05 -19.51
C ASP A 169 8.94 21.12 -20.46
N GLU A 170 8.20 20.12 -19.94
CA GLU A 170 7.52 19.12 -20.75
C GLU A 170 6.17 18.69 -20.15
N VAL A 171 5.10 18.79 -20.95
CA VAL A 171 3.79 18.20 -20.65
C VAL A 171 3.62 16.95 -21.49
N ILE A 172 3.59 15.80 -20.82
CA ILE A 172 3.46 14.49 -21.47
C ILE A 172 1.98 14.14 -21.55
N LEU A 173 1.48 14.03 -22.77
CA LEU A 173 0.10 13.65 -23.10
C LEU A 173 0.14 12.35 -23.90
N ASP A 174 0.19 11.22 -23.21
CA ASP A 174 0.00 9.94 -23.87
C ASP A 174 -1.01 9.10 -23.08
N LYS A 175 -2.24 9.07 -23.60
CA LYS A 175 -3.31 8.22 -23.06
C LYS A 175 -3.24 6.79 -23.59
N ALA A 176 -2.54 6.56 -24.70
CA ALA A 176 -2.44 5.26 -25.32
C ALA A 176 -1.45 4.38 -24.56
N ASP A 177 -0.36 4.96 -24.05
CA ASP A 177 0.60 4.29 -23.19
C ASP A 177 0.94 5.10 -21.91
N PRO A 178 0.11 4.97 -20.86
CA PRO A 178 0.36 5.64 -19.58
C PRO A 178 1.66 5.22 -18.90
N ILE A 179 2.13 3.99 -19.16
CA ILE A 179 3.34 3.44 -18.55
C ILE A 179 4.57 4.11 -19.17
N ALA A 180 4.62 4.21 -20.50
CA ALA A 180 5.68 4.94 -21.20
C ALA A 180 5.68 6.43 -20.81
N ALA A 181 4.51 7.06 -20.72
CA ALA A 181 4.39 8.45 -20.28
C ALA A 181 4.99 8.67 -18.88
N PHE A 182 4.69 7.76 -17.94
CA PHE A 182 5.17 7.86 -16.58
C PHE A 182 6.69 7.65 -16.50
N ARG A 183 7.23 6.62 -17.17
CA ARG A 183 8.68 6.38 -17.25
C ARG A 183 9.40 7.60 -17.81
N ARG A 184 8.89 8.17 -18.89
CA ARG A 184 9.47 9.36 -19.52
C ARG A 184 9.51 10.55 -18.56
N ALA A 185 8.42 10.79 -17.82
CA ALA A 185 8.40 11.86 -16.83
C ALA A 185 9.39 11.61 -15.68
N ALA A 186 9.51 10.37 -15.22
CA ALA A 186 10.48 9.99 -14.19
C ALA A 186 11.93 10.24 -14.67
N GLU A 187 12.27 9.83 -15.88
CA GLU A 187 13.59 10.08 -16.50
C GLU A 187 13.93 11.57 -16.58
N LEU A 188 12.98 12.41 -17.03
CA LEU A 188 13.16 13.85 -17.10
C LEU A 188 13.42 14.46 -15.72
N ARG A 189 12.64 14.04 -14.71
CA ARG A 189 12.81 14.51 -13.33
C ARG A 189 14.16 14.10 -12.73
N CYS A 190 14.63 12.88 -13.00
CA CYS A 190 15.98 12.44 -12.61
C CYS A 190 17.09 13.29 -13.26
N GLN A 191 16.82 13.92 -14.41
CA GLN A 191 17.74 14.87 -15.07
C GLN A 191 17.57 16.32 -14.58
N GLY A 192 16.74 16.55 -13.56
CA GLY A 192 16.43 17.89 -13.06
C GLY A 192 15.45 18.69 -13.92
N LYS A 193 14.79 18.06 -14.90
CA LYS A 193 13.80 18.72 -15.77
C LYS A 193 12.39 18.56 -15.20
N PRO A 194 11.67 19.66 -14.88
CA PRO A 194 10.29 19.59 -14.45
C PRO A 194 9.39 19.02 -15.55
N ALA A 195 8.75 17.87 -15.28
CA ALA A 195 7.84 17.20 -16.21
C ALA A 195 6.50 16.90 -15.55
N VAL A 196 5.41 17.14 -16.27
CA VAL A 196 4.03 16.89 -15.83
C VAL A 196 3.36 15.88 -16.75
N LEU A 197 2.76 14.83 -16.17
CA LEU A 197 1.76 14.02 -16.87
C LEU A 197 0.42 14.73 -16.77
N ALA A 198 -0.23 14.95 -17.90
CA ALA A 198 -1.57 15.50 -17.92
C ALA A 198 -2.51 14.54 -18.67
N THR A 199 -3.76 14.47 -18.22
CA THR A 199 -4.81 13.69 -18.88
C THR A 199 -5.61 14.54 -19.87
N ALA A 200 -5.31 15.83 -19.98
CA ALA A 200 -5.80 16.75 -21.00
C ALA A 200 -4.82 17.93 -21.10
N ARG A 201 -4.81 18.67 -22.22
CA ARG A 201 -4.20 20.01 -22.20
C ARG A 201 -5.09 20.89 -21.34
N GLU A 202 -4.55 21.45 -20.28
CA GLU A 202 -5.18 22.62 -19.66
C GLU A 202 -5.02 23.77 -20.67
N GLU A 203 -6.14 24.17 -21.29
CA GLU A 203 -6.24 25.43 -22.02
C GLU A 203 -6.24 26.54 -20.96
N TYR A 204 -5.07 27.12 -20.71
CA TYR A 204 -4.93 28.39 -19.97
C TYR A 204 -5.02 29.58 -20.93
#